data_AF-A0A0K2UD38-F1
#
_entry.id   AF-A0A0K2UD38-F1
#
_cell.length_a   1.000
_cell.length_b   1.000
_cell.length_c   1.000
_cell.angle_alpha   90.00
_cell.angle_beta   90.00
_cell.angle_gamma   90.00
#
_symmetry.space_group_name_H-M   'P 1'
#
loop_
_entity.id
_entity.type
_entity.pdbx_description
1 polymer ?
#
loop_
_entity_poly.entity_id
_entity_poly.type
_entity_poly.pdbx_seq_one_letter_code
_entity_poly.pdbx_strand_id
1 'polypeptide(L)'
;LSLYLISVRYGQWHKDKAKETSQKNVPRLIVFIVGGATYSEFRCAYEVTKEKKTWEVIIGGSHISTPSHFLDDIKNLGADDE
;
A
#
# COMPACT_ATOMS: atom_id res chain seq x y z
N LEU A 1 -52.21 26.51 1.53
CA LEU A 1 -51.58 25.18 1.76
C LEU A 1 -51.09 24.66 0.41
N SER A 2 -50.18 25.42 -0.21
CA SER A 2 -48.72 25.29 -0.03
C SER A 2 -48.20 24.04 -0.72
N LEU A 3 -47.89 24.20 -2.01
CA LEU A 3 -46.64 23.75 -2.62
C LEU A 3 -45.99 22.54 -1.91
N TYR A 4 -46.45 21.33 -2.24
CA TYR A 4 -45.66 20.13 -2.00
C TYR A 4 -45.56 19.39 -3.33
N LEU A 5 -44.31 19.09 -3.74
CA LEU A 5 -43.93 18.04 -4.70
C LEU A 5 -43.61 18.38 -6.17
N ILE A 6 -43.02 19.54 -6.50
CA ILE A 6 -42.22 19.67 -7.74
C ILE A 6 -40.69 19.62 -7.47
N SER A 7 -40.26 19.35 -6.23
CA SER A 7 -38.84 19.14 -5.93
C SER A 7 -38.40 17.69 -6.21
N VAL A 8 -38.46 17.26 -7.47
CA VAL A 8 -37.78 16.05 -7.96
C VAL A 8 -36.81 16.48 -9.05
N ARG A 9 -35.52 16.44 -8.70
CA ARG A 9 -34.31 16.47 -9.57
C ARG A 9 -33.59 17.80 -9.87
N TYR A 10 -33.18 18.52 -8.82
CA TYR A 10 -31.97 19.38 -8.92
C TYR A 10 -31.03 19.21 -7.70
N GLY A 11 -30.93 17.99 -7.15
CA GLY A 11 -30.18 17.71 -5.93
C GLY A 11 -29.34 16.42 -5.96
N GLN A 12 -28.87 16.02 -7.15
CA GLN A 12 -28.13 14.76 -7.33
C GLN A 12 -26.80 14.91 -8.12
N TRP A 13 -26.25 16.12 -8.23
CA TRP A 13 -24.92 16.32 -8.85
C TRP A 13 -23.76 16.47 -7.85
N HIS A 14 -23.99 16.33 -6.54
CA HIS A 14 -22.91 16.42 -5.53
C HIS A 14 -22.66 15.10 -4.78
N LYS A 15 -23.50 14.08 -4.97
CA LYS A 15 -23.34 12.79 -4.25
C LYS A 15 -22.38 11.81 -4.93
N ASP A 16 -22.03 12.02 -6.19
CA ASP A 16 -21.04 11.17 -6.87
C ASP A 16 -19.59 11.64 -6.64
N LYS A 17 -19.38 12.93 -6.35
CA LYS A 17 -18.05 13.46 -5.95
C LYS A 17 -17.69 13.15 -4.50
N ALA A 18 -18.67 13.06 -3.60
CA ALA A 18 -18.44 12.66 -2.21
C ALA A 18 -18.12 11.16 -2.05
N LYS A 19 -18.44 10.33 -3.05
CA LYS A 19 -18.01 8.92 -3.09
C LYS A 19 -16.55 8.74 -3.52
N GLU A 20 -15.96 9.75 -4.15
CA GLU A 20 -14.52 9.78 -4.46
C GLU A 20 -13.69 10.17 -3.23
N THR A 21 -14.26 10.98 -2.31
CA THR A 21 -13.68 11.30 -1.00
C THR A 21 -13.94 10.22 0.07
N SER A 22 -14.90 9.33 -0.14
CA SER A 22 -14.84 8.02 0.51
C SER A 22 -13.78 7.16 -0.20
N GLN A 23 -12.54 7.61 -0.15
CA GLN A 23 -11.45 6.70 0.12
C GLN A 23 -11.93 5.88 1.31
N LYS A 24 -12.46 4.69 1.04
CA LYS A 24 -12.63 3.66 2.05
C LYS A 24 -11.28 3.65 2.76
N ASN A 25 -11.25 4.02 4.02
CA ASN A 25 -10.05 3.95 4.84
C ASN A 25 -9.71 2.47 4.99
N VAL A 26 -9.16 1.88 3.92
CA VAL A 26 -8.59 0.54 3.90
C VAL A 26 -7.35 0.68 4.79
N PRO A 27 -7.28 0.00 5.94
CA PRO A 27 -6.11 0.04 6.80
C PRO A 27 -4.84 -0.23 5.98
N ARG A 28 -3.91 0.73 6.03
CA ARG A 28 -2.62 0.68 5.32
C ARG A 28 -1.55 0.16 6.27
N LEU A 29 -0.97 -0.99 5.92
CA LEU A 29 0.19 -1.55 6.60
C LEU A 29 1.42 -1.16 5.78
N ILE A 30 2.28 -0.32 6.34
CA ILE A 30 3.55 0.07 5.71
C ILE A 30 4.68 -0.68 6.42
N VAL A 31 5.43 -1.48 5.66
CA VAL A 31 6.57 -2.25 6.17
C VAL A 31 7.83 -1.74 5.47
N PHE A 32 8.79 -1.26 6.25
CA PHE A 32 10.09 -0.84 5.74
C PHE A 32 11.19 -1.78 6.26
N ILE A 33 11.89 -2.44 5.33
CA ILE A 33 12.96 -3.39 5.65
C ILE A 33 14.31 -2.67 5.53
N VAL A 34 15.01 -2.57 6.67
CA VAL A 34 16.35 -2.00 6.75
C VAL A 34 17.35 -3.03 6.25
N GLY A 35 18.28 -2.62 5.39
CA GLY A 35 19.27 -3.52 4.79
C GLY A 35 18.84 -4.12 3.45
N GLY A 36 17.67 -3.73 2.94
CA GLY A 36 17.17 -4.15 1.64
C GLY A 36 15.99 -5.12 1.75
N ALA A 37 15.17 -5.17 0.71
CA ALA A 37 14.00 -6.04 0.60
C ALA A 37 14.20 -7.03 -0.54
N THR A 38 13.78 -8.27 -0.35
CA THR A 38 13.90 -9.36 -1.32
C THR A 38 12.62 -9.53 -2.14
N TYR A 39 12.73 -10.10 -3.34
CA TYR A 39 11.57 -10.41 -4.18
C TYR A 39 10.56 -11.36 -3.50
N SER A 40 11.04 -12.25 -2.64
CA SER A 40 10.19 -13.15 -1.83
C SER A 40 9.26 -12.39 -0.89
N GLU A 41 9.73 -11.30 -0.27
CA GLU A 41 8.94 -10.51 0.67
C GLU A 41 7.86 -9.70 -0.05
N PHE A 42 8.21 -9.10 -1.19
CA PHE A 42 7.24 -8.45 -2.06
C PHE A 42 6.14 -9.42 -2.51
N ARG A 43 6.51 -10.64 -2.94
CA ARG A 43 5.54 -11.66 -3.31
C ARG A 43 4.59 -12.01 -2.16
N CYS A 44 5.12 -12.20 -0.96
CA CYS A 44 4.32 -12.46 0.24
C CYS A 44 3.32 -11.32 0.50
N ALA A 45 3.76 -10.06 0.39
CA ALA A 45 2.87 -8.90 0.53
C ALA A 45 1.68 -8.93 -0.41
N TYR A 46 1.92 -9.29 -1.68
CA TYR A 46 0.88 -9.38 -2.69
C TYR A 46 -0.08 -10.53 -2.41
N GLU A 47 0.42 -11.68 -1.97
CA GLU A 47 -0.42 -12.82 -1.57
C GLU A 47 -1.33 -12.44 -0.39
N VAL A 48 -0.78 -11.78 0.63
CA VAL A 48 -1.53 -11.30 1.81
C VAL A 48 -2.54 -10.22 1.43
N THR A 49 -2.19 -9.26 0.58
CA THR A 49 -3.11 -8.21 0.10
C THR A 49 -4.24 -8.80 -0.74
N LYS A 50 -3.93 -9.83 -1.55
CA LYS A 50 -4.92 -10.53 -2.36
C LYS A 50 -5.91 -11.31 -1.49
N GLU A 51 -5.43 -11.97 -0.44
CA GLU A 51 -6.28 -12.68 0.52
C GLU A 51 -7.09 -11.69 1.39
N LYS A 52 -6.46 -10.60 1.83
CA LYS A 52 -7.06 -9.55 2.65
C LYS A 52 -7.40 -8.32 1.81
N LYS A 53 -8.46 -8.42 1.00
CA LYS A 53 -8.96 -7.30 0.17
C LYS A 53 -9.36 -6.03 0.95
N THR A 54 -9.47 -6.13 2.28
CA THR A 54 -9.78 -5.02 3.19
C THR A 54 -8.54 -4.33 3.74
N TRP A 55 -7.33 -4.81 3.44
CA TRP A 55 -6.06 -4.24 3.90
C TRP A 55 -5.17 -3.95 2.68
N GLU A 56 -4.44 -2.85 2.75
CA GLU A 56 -3.45 -2.47 1.75
C GLU A 56 -2.07 -2.63 2.38
N VAL A 57 -1.25 -3.57 1.88
CA VAL A 57 0.11 -3.78 2.35
C VAL A 57 1.08 -3.12 1.37
N ILE A 58 1.86 -2.17 1.87
CA ILE A 58 2.92 -1.49 1.14
C ILE A 58 4.24 -1.93 1.76
N ILE A 59 5.08 -2.59 0.97
CA ILE A 59 6.43 -2.99 1.38
C ILE A 59 7.45 -2.11 0.66
N GLY A 60 8.45 -1.66 1.40
CA GLY A 60 9.62 -0.99 0.88
C GLY A 60 10.88 -1.44 1.62
N GLY A 61 12.03 -1.15 1.03
CA GLY A 61 13.32 -1.35 1.67
C GLY A 61 14.33 -0.37 1.10
N SER A 62 15.54 -0.35 1.67
CA SER A 62 16.62 0.52 1.20
C SER A 62 16.99 0.27 -0.26
N HIS A 63 17.06 -1.00 -0.66
CA HIS A 63 17.32 -1.45 -2.03
C HIS A 63 16.65 -2.82 -2.24
N ILE A 64 16.53 -3.28 -3.49
CA ILE A 64 16.04 -4.63 -3.77
C ILE A 64 17.23 -5.57 -3.81
N SER A 65 17.40 -6.39 -2.77
CA SER A 65 18.53 -7.31 -2.65
C SER A 65 18.22 -8.63 -3.36
N THR A 66 19.19 -9.09 -4.15
CA THR A 66 19.22 -10.48 -4.63
C THR A 66 20.06 -11.32 -3.66
N PRO A 67 19.84 -12.65 -3.59
CA PRO A 67 20.60 -13.51 -2.68
C PRO A 67 22.12 -13.39 -2.85
N SER A 68 22.60 -13.18 -4.08
CA SER A 68 24.03 -12.96 -4.35
C SER A 68 24.53 -11.64 -3.75
N HIS A 69 23.80 -10.53 -3.98
CA HIS A 69 24.18 -9.22 -3.45
C HIS A 69 24.21 -9.21 -1.92
N PHE A 70 23.25 -9.89 -1.28
CA PHE A 70 23.21 -10.02 0.16
C PHE A 70 24.43 -10.76 0.74
N LEU A 71 24.92 -11.80 0.05
CA LEU A 71 26.15 -12.50 0.46
C LEU A 71 27.39 -11.64 0.28
N ASP A 72 27.46 -10.84 -0.80
CA ASP A 72 28.54 -9.89 -1.02
C ASP A 72 28.54 -8.79 0.05
N ASP A 73 27.36 -8.27 0.43
CA ASP A 73 27.20 -7.30 1.50
C ASP A 73 27.69 -7.84 2.85
N ILE A 74 27.36 -9.10 3.19
CA ILE A 74 27.84 -9.76 4.41
C ILE A 74 29.36 -9.97 4.36
N LYS A 75 29.89 -10.40 3.21
CA LYS A 75 31.33 -10.61 3.04
C LYS A 75 32.10 -9.32 3.26
N ASN A 76 31.60 -8.20 2.74
CA ASN A 76 32.22 -6.90 2.88
C ASN A 76 32.09 -6.34 4.30
N LEU A 77 31.08 -6.76 5.08
CA LEU A 77 30.90 -6.32 6.46
C LEU A 77 31.94 -6.89 7.43
N GLY A 78 32.52 -8.05 7.11
CA GLY A 78 33.49 -8.76 7.94
C GLY A 78 34.93 -8.67 7.44
N ALA A 79 35.18 -7.96 6.35
CA ALA A 79 36.52 -7.55 5.99
C ALA A 79 36.89 -6.42 6.94
N ASP A 80 37.69 -6.72 7.97
CA ASP A 80 38.30 -5.69 8.79
C ASP A 80 39.12 -4.80 7.85
N ASP A 81 38.65 -3.57 7.63
CA ASP A 81 39.34 -2.57 6.83
C ASP A 81 40.68 -2.24 7.52
N GLU A 82 41.77 -2.85 7.06
CA GLU A 82 43.15 -2.37 7.29
C GLU A 82 43.54 -1.33 6.23
#